data_AF-A0A699LG09-F1
#
_entry.id   AF-A0A699LG09-F1
#
_cell.length_a   1.000
_cell.length_b   1.000
_cell.length_c   1.000
_cell.angle_alpha   90.00
_cell.angle_beta   90.00
_cell.angle_gamma   90.00
#
_symmetry.space_group_name_H-M   'P 1'
#
loop_
_entity.id
_entity.type
_entity.pdbx_description
1 polymer ?
#
loop_
_entity_poly.entity_id
_entity_poly.type
_entity_poly.pdbx_seq_one_letter_code
_entity_poly.pdbx_strand_id
1 'polypeptide(L)'
;YFWDDPYLFRIYADQIIRRCVHGQEAFEILKAFHKGPFGGHHGANLTAKKVFDAGFFWPSIYRDAHKMIKTCDICQRQGKISQRDEMPQNTVYYLSKWIEAKALPTNDASDRGTHFCNDQFTRVMIKYGVTHRLATAYHPQTSGQVEVSNRGLKQILERTVGKNCTSWSDKLDDVLWAFRTAYKTPIGCTPYNLVYGKSCHLPIELEHRAYWELKHVNFDLKTAGDHQNLQLNELSELRDQAYENSVIYKERTKKLHDSKIKNRIFNVGDQVLLFNSRLKIFSGKLKTRWSGPFTITRVFPYGTIELSQPDGPNFKVNGHHVKHYFGGDIPSNITPDLHTFLKDN
;
A
#
# COMPACT_ATOMS: atom_id res chain seq x y z
N TYR A 1 -17.51 51.00 -2.08
CA TYR A 1 -17.57 50.84 -0.61
C TYR A 1 -18.29 52.04 -0.05
N PHE A 2 -18.99 51.88 1.07
CA PHE A 2 -19.59 53.00 1.80
C PHE A 2 -19.54 52.72 3.31
N TRP A 3 -19.52 53.77 4.11
CA TRP A 3 -19.51 53.69 5.57
C TRP A 3 -20.91 53.95 6.10
N ASP A 4 -21.31 53.15 7.10
CA ASP A 4 -22.49 53.36 7.94
C ASP A 4 -22.07 53.00 9.36
N ASP A 5 -21.71 54.04 10.13
CA ASP A 5 -20.92 53.90 11.34
C ASP A 5 -21.56 52.93 12.36
N PRO A 6 -20.80 51.97 12.93
CA PRO A 6 -19.34 51.83 12.88
C PRO A 6 -18.82 50.90 11.75
N TYR A 7 -19.64 50.55 10.77
CA TYR A 7 -19.35 49.47 9.82
C TYR A 7 -19.02 49.95 8.41
N LEU A 8 -18.08 49.25 7.78
CA LEU A 8 -17.76 49.41 6.36
C LEU A 8 -18.55 48.39 5.54
N PHE A 9 -19.16 48.83 4.45
CA PHE A 9 -19.92 47.98 3.53
C PHE A 9 -19.37 48.04 2.10
N ARG A 10 -19.58 46.95 1.36
CA ARG A 10 -19.26 46.85 -0.07
C ARG A 10 -20.47 46.36 -0.85
N ILE A 11 -20.79 47.10 -1.92
CA ILE A 11 -21.77 46.71 -2.93
C ILE A 11 -21.06 45.87 -3.98
N TYR A 12 -21.67 44.75 -4.35
CA TYR A 12 -21.15 43.82 -5.35
C TYR A 12 -22.01 43.83 -6.63
N ALA A 13 -21.52 43.15 -7.67
CA ALA A 13 -22.19 43.09 -8.98
C ALA A 13 -23.59 42.44 -8.90
N ASP A 14 -23.83 41.61 -7.89
CA ASP A 14 -25.13 41.01 -7.58
C ASP A 14 -26.08 41.97 -6.83
N GLN A 15 -25.69 43.23 -6.66
CA GLN A 15 -26.41 44.26 -5.90
C GLN A 15 -26.58 43.94 -4.40
N ILE A 16 -25.91 42.90 -3.90
CA ILE A 16 -25.95 42.54 -2.48
C ILE A 16 -24.89 43.35 -1.74
N ILE A 17 -25.34 44.02 -0.68
CA ILE A 17 -24.50 44.77 0.25
C ILE A 17 -23.90 43.79 1.26
N ARG A 18 -22.58 43.83 1.41
CA ARG A 18 -21.85 42.96 2.35
C ARG A 18 -21.03 43.78 3.33
N ARG A 19 -21.11 43.43 4.61
CA ARG A 19 -20.33 44.05 5.68
C ARG A 19 -18.89 43.57 5.61
N CYS A 20 -17.96 44.51 5.60
CA CYS A 20 -16.54 44.26 5.69
C CYS A 20 -16.17 43.93 7.14
N VAL A 21 -15.56 42.77 7.35
CA VAL A 21 -15.17 42.27 8.68
C VAL A 21 -13.64 42.10 8.73
N HIS A 22 -13.03 42.24 9.91
CA HIS A 22 -11.60 42.02 10.08
C HIS A 22 -11.26 41.51 11.49
N GLY A 23 -10.01 41.10 11.69
CA GLY A 23 -9.50 40.72 13.02
C GLY A 23 -10.22 39.51 13.64
N GLN A 24 -10.45 39.57 14.95
CA GLN A 24 -11.06 38.48 15.72
C GLN A 24 -12.51 38.18 15.28
N GLU A 25 -13.26 39.20 14.88
CA GLU A 25 -14.65 39.03 14.46
C GLU A 25 -14.75 38.13 13.22
N ALA A 26 -13.83 38.27 12.26
CA ALA A 26 -13.78 37.41 11.07
C ALA A 26 -13.57 35.93 11.45
N PHE A 27 -12.75 35.66 12.46
CA PHE A 27 -12.51 34.31 12.97
C PHE A 27 -13.75 33.74 13.67
N GLU A 28 -14.41 34.52 14.53
CA GLU A 28 -15.64 34.07 15.21
C GLU A 28 -16.78 33.80 14.23
N ILE A 29 -16.94 34.63 13.19
CA ILE A 29 -17.91 34.38 12.11
C ILE A 29 -17.58 33.06 11.40
N LEU A 30 -16.33 32.86 10.97
CA LEU A 30 -15.94 31.58 10.34
C LEU A 30 -16.22 30.40 11.27
N LYS A 31 -15.87 30.52 12.55
CA LYS A 31 -16.07 29.48 13.56
C LYS A 31 -17.55 29.16 13.74
N ALA A 32 -18.42 30.17 13.80
CA ALA A 32 -19.87 30.00 13.89
C ALA A 32 -20.44 29.29 12.64
N PHE A 33 -20.01 29.69 11.44
CA PHE A 33 -20.46 29.07 10.18
C PHE A 33 -19.87 27.68 9.91
N HIS A 34 -18.86 27.26 10.66
CA HIS A 34 -18.24 25.94 10.52
C HIS A 34 -18.63 24.97 11.65
N LYS A 35 -18.43 25.38 12.90
CA LYS A 35 -18.67 24.59 14.12
C LYS A 35 -20.07 24.80 14.73
N GLY A 36 -20.79 25.85 14.33
CA GLY A 36 -22.12 26.15 14.88
C GLY A 36 -23.19 25.12 14.46
N PRO A 37 -24.41 25.21 15.02
CA PRO A 37 -25.48 24.25 14.79
C PRO A 37 -25.82 24.03 13.30
N PHE A 38 -25.72 25.10 12.51
CA PHE A 38 -25.97 25.09 11.06
C PHE A 38 -24.70 24.97 10.21
N GLY A 39 -23.54 24.89 10.86
CA GLY A 39 -22.24 24.94 10.21
C GLY A 39 -21.88 23.64 9.51
N GLY A 40 -22.17 22.49 10.12
CA GLY A 40 -22.08 21.17 9.48
C GLY A 40 -20.67 20.74 9.05
N HIS A 41 -19.61 21.40 9.54
CA HIS A 41 -18.21 21.06 9.23
C HIS A 41 -17.87 20.99 7.74
N HIS A 42 -18.49 21.85 6.92
CA HIS A 42 -18.21 21.91 5.49
C HIS A 42 -16.76 22.31 5.19
N GLY A 43 -16.28 21.95 3.99
CA GLY A 43 -14.96 22.37 3.52
C GLY A 43 -14.81 23.90 3.42
N ALA A 44 -13.56 24.37 3.37
CA ALA A 44 -13.24 25.80 3.43
C ALA A 44 -13.91 26.66 2.37
N ASN A 45 -13.94 26.21 1.12
CA ASN A 45 -14.58 26.99 0.05
C ASN A 45 -16.08 27.15 0.27
N LEU A 46 -16.76 26.08 0.72
CA LEU A 46 -18.20 26.14 0.98
C LEU A 46 -18.51 26.96 2.24
N THR A 47 -17.68 26.85 3.28
CA THR A 47 -17.82 27.67 4.49
C THR A 47 -17.64 29.16 4.16
N ALA A 48 -16.57 29.52 3.43
CA ALA A 48 -16.33 30.89 2.98
C ALA A 48 -17.47 31.41 2.09
N LYS A 49 -17.99 30.57 1.19
CA LYS A 49 -19.16 30.91 0.36
C LYS A 49 -20.39 31.18 1.21
N LYS A 50 -20.70 30.34 2.21
CA LYS A 50 -21.84 30.57 3.12
C LYS A 50 -21.73 31.89 3.88
N VAL A 51 -20.53 32.23 4.36
CA VAL A 51 -20.27 33.52 5.02
C VAL A 51 -20.48 34.68 4.06
N PHE A 52 -20.03 34.53 2.81
CA PHE A 52 -20.23 35.52 1.76
C PHE A 52 -21.70 35.71 1.38
N ASP A 53 -22.44 34.61 1.26
CA ASP A 53 -23.87 34.59 0.94
C ASP A 53 -24.71 35.14 2.13
N ALA A 54 -24.19 35.05 3.36
CA ALA A 54 -24.80 35.62 4.56
C ALA A 54 -24.50 37.12 4.76
N GLY A 55 -23.82 37.78 3.82
CA GLY A 55 -23.62 39.23 3.85
C GLY A 55 -22.31 39.69 4.50
N PHE A 56 -21.33 38.81 4.75
CA PHE A 56 -20.02 39.20 5.28
C PHE A 56 -18.92 39.05 4.24
N PHE A 57 -17.92 39.92 4.28
CA PHE A 57 -16.79 39.84 3.37
C PHE A 57 -15.48 40.34 3.98
N TRP A 58 -14.39 39.68 3.63
CA TRP A 58 -13.04 40.24 3.71
C TRP A 58 -12.13 39.60 2.65
N PRO A 59 -11.08 40.31 2.20
CA PRO A 59 -10.27 39.85 1.07
C PRO A 59 -9.66 38.45 1.23
N SER A 60 -9.30 38.06 2.46
CA SER A 60 -8.66 36.78 2.77
C SER A 60 -9.59 35.67 3.23
N ILE A 61 -10.92 35.84 3.13
CA ILE A 61 -11.92 34.89 3.66
C ILE A 61 -11.66 33.43 3.31
N TYR A 62 -11.33 33.12 2.05
CA TYR A 62 -11.04 31.75 1.63
C TYR A 62 -9.76 31.22 2.29
N ARG A 63 -8.70 32.02 2.31
CA ARG A 63 -7.42 31.65 2.93
C ARG A 63 -7.58 31.42 4.44
N ASP A 64 -8.34 32.27 5.10
CA ASP A 64 -8.54 32.20 6.55
C ASP A 64 -9.46 31.03 6.91
N ALA A 65 -10.48 30.75 6.09
CA ALA A 65 -11.29 29.52 6.21
C ALA A 65 -10.43 28.26 6.06
N HIS A 66 -9.51 28.22 5.10
CA HIS A 66 -8.56 27.11 4.94
C HIS A 66 -7.67 26.93 6.16
N LYS A 67 -7.11 28.02 6.70
CA LYS A 67 -6.26 27.99 7.91
C LYS A 67 -7.04 27.46 9.12
N MET A 68 -8.25 27.97 9.35
CA MET A 68 -9.08 27.58 10.50
C MET A 68 -9.55 26.12 10.41
N ILE A 69 -10.00 25.67 9.24
CA ILE A 69 -10.55 24.31 9.09
C ILE A 69 -9.45 23.26 9.10
N LYS A 70 -8.24 23.61 8.64
CA LYS A 70 -7.06 22.73 8.73
C LYS A 70 -6.75 22.32 10.18
N THR A 71 -7.07 23.15 11.17
CA THR A 71 -6.91 22.88 12.60
C THR A 71 -8.22 22.43 13.28
N CYS A 72 -9.25 22.07 12.52
CA CYS A 72 -10.48 21.50 13.10
C CYS A 72 -10.26 20.01 13.41
N ASP A 73 -10.32 19.63 14.70
CA ASP A 73 -10.12 18.24 15.14
C ASP A 73 -11.12 17.26 14.50
N ILE A 74 -12.41 17.61 14.49
CA ILE A 74 -13.48 16.78 13.93
C ILE A 74 -13.23 16.51 12.44
N CYS A 75 -12.89 17.54 11.66
CA CYS A 75 -12.59 17.39 10.24
C CYS A 75 -11.31 16.58 10.01
N GLN A 76 -10.27 16.80 10.83
CA GLN A 76 -9.02 16.04 10.76
C GLN A 76 -9.21 14.56 11.09
N ARG A 77 -10.17 14.17 11.94
CA ARG A 77 -10.48 12.76 12.27
C ARG A 77 -11.42 12.07 11.30
N GLN A 78 -11.81 12.74 10.21
CA GLN A 78 -12.62 12.15 9.14
C GLN A 78 -11.77 11.75 7.92
N GLY A 79 -12.42 11.08 6.98
CA GLY A 79 -11.83 10.61 5.73
C GLY A 79 -11.25 9.19 5.79
N LYS A 80 -11.03 8.62 4.61
CA LYS A 80 -10.37 7.32 4.40
C LYS A 80 -8.95 7.55 3.90
N ILE A 81 -8.07 6.59 4.13
CA ILE A 81 -6.77 6.52 3.45
C ILE A 81 -7.01 6.23 1.97
N SER A 82 -6.31 6.95 1.09
CA SER A 82 -6.35 6.76 -0.36
C SER A 82 -5.01 6.23 -0.88
N GLN A 83 -4.96 5.75 -2.14
CA GLN A 83 -3.70 5.34 -2.78
C GLN A 83 -2.64 6.45 -2.80
N ARG A 84 -3.05 7.72 -2.79
CA ARG A 84 -2.12 8.86 -2.76
C ARG A 84 -1.44 9.03 -1.40
N ASP A 85 -1.94 8.35 -0.37
CA ASP A 85 -1.38 8.33 0.96
C ASP A 85 -0.38 7.17 1.15
N GLU A 86 -0.23 6.28 0.16
CA GLU A 86 0.74 5.18 0.23
C GLU A 86 2.18 5.68 0.39
N MET A 87 3.04 4.82 0.94
CA MET A 87 4.47 5.11 1.04
C MET A 87 5.18 4.73 -0.27
N PRO A 88 6.26 5.43 -0.65
CA PRO A 88 7.06 5.06 -1.81
C PRO A 88 7.47 3.59 -1.78
N GLN A 89 7.40 2.91 -2.92
CA GLN A 89 7.70 1.48 -2.97
C GLN A 89 9.20 1.24 -2.79
N ASN A 90 9.54 0.31 -1.90
CA ASN A 90 10.90 -0.22 -1.82
C ASN A 90 10.99 -1.50 -2.65
N THR A 91 11.80 -1.46 -3.69
CA THR A 91 11.95 -2.58 -4.61
C THR A 91 12.83 -3.64 -3.95
N VAL A 92 12.26 -4.82 -3.72
CA VAL A 92 13.05 -6.00 -3.37
C VAL A 92 13.12 -6.91 -4.61
N TYR A 93 14.35 -7.24 -5.01
CA TYR A 93 14.63 -8.06 -6.19
C TYR A 93 14.72 -9.52 -5.77
N TYR A 94 13.61 -10.25 -5.86
CA TYR A 94 13.60 -11.71 -5.77
C TYR A 94 13.19 -12.29 -7.12
N LEU A 95 14.16 -12.81 -7.86
CA LEU A 95 13.92 -13.70 -9.00
C LEU A 95 13.69 -15.15 -8.55
N SER A 96 14.21 -15.50 -7.36
CA SER A 96 14.24 -16.85 -6.79
C SER A 96 12.89 -17.55 -6.82
N LYS A 97 11.79 -16.82 -6.54
CA LYS A 97 10.47 -17.45 -6.39
C LYS A 97 9.91 -18.09 -7.67
N TRP A 98 10.35 -17.67 -8.85
CA TRP A 98 9.92 -18.26 -10.11
C TRP A 98 10.80 -19.42 -10.58
N ILE A 99 12.01 -19.53 -10.01
CA ILE A 99 13.09 -20.41 -10.46
C ILE A 99 13.31 -21.58 -9.49
N GLU A 100 13.00 -21.41 -8.20
CA GLU A 100 13.45 -22.34 -7.18
C GLU A 100 12.35 -23.33 -6.75
N ALA A 101 12.46 -24.57 -7.22
CA ALA A 101 11.73 -25.73 -6.70
C ALA A 101 12.39 -26.32 -5.43
N LYS A 102 13.50 -25.73 -4.94
CA LYS A 102 14.22 -26.15 -3.73
C LYS A 102 14.53 -24.96 -2.85
N ALA A 103 14.27 -25.08 -1.55
CA ALA A 103 14.71 -24.12 -0.55
C ALA A 103 16.24 -24.05 -0.55
N LEU A 104 16.79 -22.85 -0.72
CA LEU A 104 18.21 -22.57 -0.54
C LEU A 104 18.47 -22.12 0.91
N PRO A 105 19.71 -22.26 1.42
CA PRO A 105 20.07 -21.81 2.78
C PRO A 105 19.82 -20.32 3.04
N THR A 106 19.71 -19.53 1.98
CA THR A 106 19.67 -18.07 2.03
C THR A 106 18.26 -17.51 1.80
N ASN A 107 17.67 -17.03 2.89
CA ASN A 107 16.55 -16.08 2.97
C ASN A 107 15.14 -16.58 2.61
N ASP A 108 14.61 -17.50 3.42
CA ASP A 108 13.16 -17.67 3.52
C ASP A 108 12.56 -16.56 4.39
N ALA A 109 11.73 -15.71 3.78
CA ALA A 109 10.97 -14.68 4.46
C ALA A 109 9.49 -15.05 4.51
N SER A 110 8.89 -15.06 5.71
CA SER A 110 7.46 -15.29 5.89
C SER A 110 6.78 -14.15 6.64
N ASP A 111 5.45 -14.13 6.60
CA ASP A 111 4.68 -13.31 7.51
C ASP A 111 4.77 -13.82 8.96
N ARG A 112 4.19 -13.06 9.89
CA ARG A 112 4.09 -13.44 11.31
C ARG A 112 2.92 -14.38 11.60
N GLY A 113 2.47 -15.17 10.62
CA GLY A 113 1.46 -16.19 10.86
C GLY A 113 1.92 -17.12 11.99
N THR A 114 1.01 -17.48 12.88
CA THR A 114 1.31 -18.35 14.04
C THR A 114 1.93 -19.68 13.63
N HIS A 115 1.60 -20.16 12.42
CA HIS A 115 2.19 -21.36 11.82
C HIS A 115 3.69 -21.23 11.53
N PHE A 116 4.17 -20.03 11.16
CA PHE A 116 5.58 -19.74 10.88
C PHE A 116 6.33 -19.26 12.13
N CYS A 117 5.62 -18.68 13.11
CA CYS A 117 6.15 -18.24 14.40
C CYS A 117 6.03 -19.33 15.47
N ASN A 118 6.57 -20.53 15.21
CA ASN A 118 6.55 -21.62 16.20
C ASN A 118 7.93 -22.29 16.35
N ASP A 119 8.19 -22.83 17.54
CA ASP A 119 9.48 -23.44 17.92
C ASP A 119 9.83 -24.71 17.11
N GLN A 120 8.82 -25.50 16.70
CA GLN A 120 9.04 -26.64 15.79
C GLN A 120 9.52 -26.17 14.41
N PHE A 121 8.95 -25.09 13.86
CA PHE A 121 9.37 -24.55 12.57
C PHE A 121 10.78 -23.98 12.63
N THR A 122 11.12 -23.27 13.72
CA THR A 122 12.48 -22.78 13.97
C THR A 122 13.49 -23.92 14.03
N ARG A 123 13.18 -25.03 14.72
CA ARG A 123 14.05 -26.22 14.76
C ARG A 123 14.28 -26.83 13.38
N VAL A 124 13.25 -26.90 12.55
CA VAL A 124 13.37 -27.39 11.16
C VAL A 124 14.30 -26.48 10.36
N MET A 125 14.11 -25.17 10.43
CA MET A 125 14.95 -24.21 9.72
C MET A 125 16.43 -24.31 10.14
N ILE A 126 16.70 -24.43 11.44
CA ILE A 126 18.05 -24.64 11.96
C ILE A 126 18.65 -25.95 11.44
N LYS A 127 17.89 -27.05 11.45
CA LYS A 127 18.35 -28.36 10.97
C LYS A 127 18.78 -28.33 9.51
N TYR A 128 18.09 -27.57 8.67
CA TYR A 128 18.41 -27.42 7.25
C TYR A 128 19.35 -26.24 6.95
N GLY A 129 19.86 -25.55 7.98
CA GLY A 129 20.77 -24.41 7.82
C GLY A 129 20.11 -23.20 7.15
N VAL A 130 18.79 -23.08 7.21
CA VAL A 130 18.02 -21.99 6.59
C VAL A 130 17.84 -20.85 7.58
N THR A 131 18.21 -19.64 7.17
CA THR A 131 17.95 -18.43 7.97
C THR A 131 16.54 -17.92 7.70
N HIS A 132 15.65 -18.08 8.68
CA HIS A 132 14.25 -17.63 8.59
C HIS A 132 14.11 -16.16 9.02
N ARG A 133 13.53 -15.32 8.14
CA ARG A 133 13.29 -13.89 8.40
C ARG A 133 11.79 -13.62 8.48
N LEU A 134 11.35 -13.04 9.60
CA LEU A 134 9.95 -12.64 9.76
C LEU A 134 9.72 -11.22 9.27
N ALA A 135 8.69 -11.03 8.45
CA ALA A 135 8.24 -9.69 8.08
C ALA A 135 7.77 -8.91 9.32
N THR A 136 7.94 -7.59 9.32
CA THR A 136 7.30 -6.73 10.32
C THR A 136 5.78 -6.83 10.20
N ALA A 137 5.09 -6.81 11.35
CA ALA A 137 3.62 -6.80 11.37
C ALA A 137 3.10 -5.66 10.49
N TYR A 138 2.09 -5.95 9.66
CA TYR A 138 1.48 -4.98 8.73
C TYR A 138 2.43 -4.38 7.66
N HIS A 139 3.43 -5.13 7.20
CA HIS A 139 4.23 -4.79 6.02
C HIS A 139 3.92 -5.74 4.84
N PRO A 140 2.74 -5.63 4.20
CA PRO A 140 2.32 -6.54 3.12
C PRO A 140 3.28 -6.51 1.91
N GLN A 141 4.04 -5.43 1.73
CA GLN A 141 5.05 -5.32 0.68
C GLN A 141 6.15 -6.41 0.79
N THR A 142 6.44 -6.92 1.98
CA THR A 142 7.45 -7.99 2.16
C THR A 142 6.95 -9.34 1.62
N SER A 143 5.65 -9.61 1.70
CA SER A 143 5.01 -10.83 1.17
C SER A 143 4.33 -10.63 -0.19
N GLY A 144 4.44 -9.43 -0.78
CA GLY A 144 3.69 -9.04 -1.98
C GLY A 144 3.92 -9.96 -3.18
N GLN A 145 5.12 -10.54 -3.33
CA GLN A 145 5.38 -11.53 -4.39
C GLN A 145 4.53 -12.80 -4.21
N VAL A 146 4.32 -13.25 -2.97
CA VAL A 146 3.45 -14.38 -2.66
C VAL A 146 1.99 -14.07 -2.91
N GLU A 147 1.54 -12.88 -2.52
CA GLU A 147 0.18 -12.44 -2.78
C GLU A 147 -0.12 -12.33 -4.29
N VAL A 148 0.83 -11.82 -5.09
CA VAL A 148 0.70 -11.75 -6.55
C VAL A 148 0.63 -13.13 -7.19
N SER A 149 1.53 -14.06 -6.80
CA SER A 149 1.47 -15.45 -7.29
C SER A 149 0.13 -16.10 -6.94
N ASN A 150 -0.30 -15.96 -5.69
CA ASN A 150 -1.53 -16.57 -5.19
C ASN A 150 -2.76 -16.00 -5.89
N ARG A 151 -2.77 -14.70 -6.19
CA ARG A 151 -3.84 -14.08 -6.99
C ARG A 151 -3.92 -14.66 -8.40
N GLY A 152 -2.77 -14.87 -9.05
CA GLY A 152 -2.71 -15.47 -10.37
C GLY A 152 -3.22 -16.92 -10.37
N LEU A 153 -2.78 -17.73 -9.39
CA LEU A 153 -3.26 -19.11 -9.23
C LEU A 153 -4.77 -19.16 -8.97
N LYS A 154 -5.29 -18.28 -8.09
CA LYS A 154 -6.73 -18.18 -7.82
C LYS A 154 -7.53 -17.86 -9.07
N GLN A 155 -7.08 -16.92 -9.90
CA GLN A 155 -7.78 -16.58 -11.14
C GLN A 155 -7.85 -17.74 -12.14
N ILE A 156 -6.81 -18.58 -12.19
CA ILE A 156 -6.82 -19.78 -13.04
C ILE A 156 -7.77 -20.81 -12.43
N LEU A 157 -7.66 -21.08 -11.12
CA LEU A 157 -8.54 -21.97 -10.37
C LEU A 157 -10.02 -21.62 -10.53
N GLU A 158 -10.38 -20.34 -10.39
CA GLU A 158 -11.75 -19.83 -10.57
C GLU A 158 -12.32 -20.16 -11.95
N ARG A 159 -11.47 -20.16 -13.00
CA ARG A 159 -11.87 -20.50 -14.36
C ARG A 159 -11.97 -22.01 -14.59
N THR A 160 -11.07 -22.79 -13.99
CA THR A 160 -10.98 -24.25 -14.19
C THR A 160 -12.05 -25.01 -13.40
N VAL A 161 -12.38 -24.57 -12.19
CA VAL A 161 -13.30 -25.28 -11.27
C VAL A 161 -14.77 -24.89 -11.52
N GLY A 162 -15.02 -23.78 -12.22
CA GLY A 162 -16.37 -23.33 -12.54
C GLY A 162 -17.21 -23.05 -11.29
N LYS A 163 -18.51 -23.40 -11.30
CA LYS A 163 -19.43 -23.13 -10.17
C LYS A 163 -19.29 -24.09 -8.99
N ASN A 164 -18.75 -25.30 -9.20
CA ASN A 164 -18.68 -26.34 -8.18
C ASN A 164 -17.30 -26.33 -7.52
N CYS A 165 -17.08 -25.42 -6.57
CA CYS A 165 -15.81 -25.18 -5.87
C CYS A 165 -15.25 -26.36 -5.02
N THR A 166 -15.76 -27.57 -5.18
CA THR A 166 -15.46 -28.72 -4.30
C THR A 166 -14.30 -29.60 -4.77
N SER A 167 -13.88 -29.53 -6.04
CA SER A 167 -12.81 -30.37 -6.62
C SER A 167 -11.56 -29.57 -7.02
N TRP A 168 -11.25 -28.50 -6.27
CA TRP A 168 -10.15 -27.60 -6.62
C TRP A 168 -8.76 -28.24 -6.45
N SER A 169 -8.62 -29.19 -5.52
CA SER A 169 -7.38 -29.94 -5.29
C SER A 169 -6.98 -30.74 -6.52
N ASP A 170 -7.95 -31.39 -7.17
CA ASP A 170 -7.73 -32.28 -8.32
C ASP A 170 -7.33 -31.50 -9.57
N LYS A 171 -7.56 -30.18 -9.57
CA LYS A 171 -7.20 -29.24 -10.64
C LYS A 171 -5.93 -28.46 -10.36
N LEU A 172 -5.29 -28.69 -9.21
CA LEU A 172 -4.12 -27.91 -8.81
C LEU A 172 -2.93 -28.15 -9.76
N ASP A 173 -2.70 -29.38 -10.21
CA ASP A 173 -1.61 -29.70 -11.15
C ASP A 173 -1.83 -29.03 -12.51
N ASP A 174 -3.05 -29.09 -13.05
CA ASP A 174 -3.44 -28.39 -14.29
C ASP A 174 -3.21 -26.87 -14.17
N VAL A 175 -3.57 -26.30 -13.02
CA VAL A 175 -3.43 -24.87 -12.72
C VAL A 175 -1.96 -24.47 -12.61
N LEU A 176 -1.16 -25.26 -11.90
CA LEU A 176 0.28 -25.03 -11.77
C LEU A 176 0.98 -25.15 -13.12
N TRP A 177 0.59 -26.12 -13.94
CA TRP A 177 1.07 -26.27 -15.31
C TRP A 177 0.80 -25.02 -16.14
N ALA A 178 -0.47 -24.60 -16.22
CA ALA A 178 -0.86 -23.39 -16.96
C ALA A 178 -0.14 -22.13 -16.43
N PHE A 179 0.05 -22.03 -15.12
CA PHE A 179 0.74 -20.89 -14.52
C PHE A 179 2.23 -20.83 -14.86
N ARG A 180 2.90 -21.99 -14.96
CA ARG A 180 4.34 -22.13 -15.26
C ARG A 180 4.65 -21.99 -16.76
N THR A 181 3.73 -22.39 -17.63
CA THR A 181 3.91 -22.30 -19.10
C THR A 181 3.42 -20.97 -19.69
N ALA A 182 2.62 -20.20 -18.95
CA ALA A 182 2.19 -18.87 -19.37
C ALA A 182 3.35 -17.85 -19.37
N TYR A 183 3.47 -17.11 -20.47
CA TYR A 183 4.42 -15.99 -20.59
C TYR A 183 4.13 -14.90 -19.56
N LYS A 184 5.18 -14.36 -18.96
CA LYS A 184 5.06 -13.28 -17.96
C LYS A 184 5.84 -12.07 -18.45
N THR A 185 5.12 -11.00 -18.80
CA THR A 185 5.70 -9.73 -19.26
C THR A 185 6.79 -9.16 -18.35
N PRO A 186 6.70 -9.22 -17.00
CA PRO A 186 7.74 -8.66 -16.14
C PRO A 186 9.11 -9.37 -16.24
N ILE A 187 9.14 -10.66 -16.58
CA ILE A 187 10.39 -11.45 -16.74
C ILE A 187 10.77 -11.63 -18.21
N GLY A 188 9.84 -11.46 -19.14
CA GLY A 188 10.11 -11.59 -20.58
C GLY A 188 10.13 -13.03 -21.10
N CYS A 189 9.74 -14.02 -20.29
CA CYS A 189 9.70 -15.42 -20.66
C CYS A 189 8.67 -16.20 -19.81
N THR A 190 8.62 -17.52 -19.95
CA THR A 190 7.79 -18.40 -19.12
C THR A 190 8.60 -18.88 -17.90
N PRO A 191 7.98 -19.05 -16.72
CA PRO A 191 8.65 -19.65 -15.56
C PRO A 191 9.27 -21.02 -15.87
N TYR A 192 8.59 -21.84 -16.70
CA TYR A 192 9.12 -23.12 -17.16
C TYR A 192 10.47 -22.96 -17.88
N ASN A 193 10.58 -21.99 -18.80
CA ASN A 193 11.81 -21.75 -19.54
C ASN A 193 12.97 -21.31 -18.62
N LEU A 194 12.69 -20.55 -17.56
CA LEU A 194 13.72 -20.15 -16.58
C LEU A 194 14.30 -21.31 -15.78
N VAL A 195 13.48 -22.32 -15.50
CA VAL A 195 13.90 -23.50 -14.74
C VAL A 195 14.66 -24.46 -15.63
N TYR A 196 14.12 -24.76 -16.82
CA TYR A 196 14.60 -25.86 -17.67
C TYR A 196 15.41 -25.42 -18.90
N GLY A 197 15.48 -24.13 -19.22
CA GLY A 197 16.16 -23.60 -20.40
C GLY A 197 15.55 -24.01 -21.73
N LYS A 198 14.32 -24.53 -21.71
CA LYS A 198 13.61 -25.00 -22.89
C LYS A 198 12.18 -24.49 -22.91
N SER A 199 11.68 -24.25 -24.11
CA SER A 199 10.26 -24.04 -24.35
C SER A 199 9.48 -25.29 -23.96
N CYS A 200 8.34 -25.10 -23.30
CA CYS A 200 7.44 -26.20 -23.01
C CYS A 200 6.79 -26.67 -24.31
N HIS A 201 6.89 -27.96 -24.63
CA HIS A 201 6.12 -28.55 -25.73
C HIS A 201 4.73 -28.93 -25.23
N LEU A 202 3.69 -28.43 -25.88
CA LEU A 202 2.33 -28.90 -25.64
C LEU A 202 2.14 -30.28 -26.28
N PRO A 203 1.26 -31.15 -25.75
CA PRO A 203 0.98 -32.45 -26.36
C PRO A 203 0.68 -32.40 -27.87
N ILE A 204 0.00 -31.36 -28.33
CA ILE A 204 -0.28 -31.13 -29.75
C ILE A 204 0.94 -30.74 -30.59
N GLU A 205 1.97 -30.15 -29.97
CA GLU A 205 3.23 -29.81 -30.63
C GLU A 205 4.13 -31.04 -30.78
N LEU A 206 4.03 -32.00 -29.86
CA LEU A 206 4.76 -33.28 -29.93
C LEU A 206 4.31 -34.11 -31.14
N GLU A 207 3.00 -34.12 -31.46
CA GLU A 207 2.47 -34.81 -32.65
C GLU A 207 3.04 -34.24 -33.96
N HIS A 208 3.39 -32.95 -34.00
CA HIS A 208 3.92 -32.28 -35.20
C HIS A 208 5.46 -32.18 -35.26
N ARG A 209 6.20 -32.32 -34.14
CA ARG A 209 7.66 -32.10 -34.09
C ARG A 209 8.52 -33.30 -33.67
N ALA A 210 7.95 -34.38 -33.13
CA ALA A 210 8.73 -35.55 -32.70
C ALA A 210 9.57 -36.19 -33.83
N TYR A 211 9.16 -36.01 -35.10
CA TYR A 211 9.90 -36.53 -36.27
C TYR A 211 11.24 -35.82 -36.55
N TRP A 212 11.37 -34.53 -36.20
CA TRP A 212 12.60 -33.75 -36.45
C TRP A 212 13.70 -34.02 -35.42
N GLU A 213 13.33 -34.20 -34.14
CA GLU A 213 14.26 -34.54 -33.06
C GLU A 213 14.83 -35.95 -33.20
N LEU A 214 14.02 -36.92 -33.65
CA LEU A 214 14.48 -38.29 -33.94
C LEU A 214 15.60 -38.34 -34.99
N LYS A 215 15.67 -37.38 -35.93
CA LYS A 215 16.75 -37.31 -36.94
C LYS A 215 18.08 -36.77 -36.40
N HIS A 216 18.09 -36.15 -35.22
CA HIS A 216 19.29 -35.57 -34.62
C HIS A 216 19.96 -36.51 -33.58
N VAL A 217 19.40 -37.69 -33.34
CA VAL A 217 19.96 -38.67 -32.40
C VAL A 217 21.05 -39.50 -33.09
N ASN A 218 22.22 -38.89 -33.28
CA ASN A 218 23.50 -39.55 -33.60
C ASN A 218 24.66 -38.60 -33.30
N PHE A 219 24.76 -38.12 -32.05
CA PHE A 219 25.91 -37.32 -31.63
C PHE A 219 26.99 -38.20 -31.01
N ASP A 220 28.23 -38.01 -31.46
CA ASP A 220 29.43 -38.45 -30.73
C ASP A 220 29.41 -37.85 -29.31
N LEU A 221 29.88 -38.62 -28.33
CA LEU A 221 29.78 -38.30 -26.89
C LEU A 221 30.42 -36.94 -26.56
N LYS A 222 31.51 -36.60 -27.28
CA LYS A 222 32.22 -35.33 -27.11
C LYS A 222 31.39 -34.14 -27.61
N THR A 223 30.83 -34.25 -28.81
CA THR A 223 29.95 -33.23 -29.40
C THR A 223 28.67 -33.02 -28.56
N ALA A 224 28.13 -34.09 -27.98
CA ALA A 224 27.00 -34.01 -27.05
C ALA A 224 27.36 -33.25 -25.77
N GLY A 225 28.56 -33.44 -25.23
CA GLY A 225 29.08 -32.71 -24.06
C GLY A 225 29.26 -31.22 -24.32
N ASP A 226 29.85 -30.86 -25.47
CA ASP A 226 30.03 -29.46 -25.87
C ASP A 226 28.67 -28.75 -26.08
N HIS A 227 27.72 -29.45 -26.70
CA HIS A 227 26.35 -28.95 -26.88
C HIS A 227 25.61 -28.77 -25.54
N GLN A 228 25.78 -29.68 -24.58
CA GLN A 228 25.18 -29.55 -23.25
C GLN A 228 25.77 -28.34 -22.49
N ASN A 229 27.08 -28.11 -22.59
CA ASN A 229 27.72 -26.93 -21.99
C ASN A 229 27.19 -25.63 -22.60
N LEU A 230 27.01 -25.59 -23.93
CA LEU A 230 26.41 -24.44 -24.60
C LEU A 230 24.98 -24.16 -24.09
N GLN A 231 24.15 -25.19 -23.96
CA GLN A 231 22.79 -25.06 -23.40
C GLN A 231 22.76 -24.53 -21.97
N LEU A 232 23.74 -24.91 -21.13
CA LEU A 232 23.86 -24.37 -19.77
C LEU A 232 24.22 -22.89 -19.77
N ASN A 233 25.10 -22.46 -20.69
CA ASN A 233 25.45 -21.05 -20.86
C ASN A 233 24.24 -20.23 -21.35
N GLU A 234 23.51 -20.73 -22.36
CA GLU A 234 22.27 -20.11 -22.85
C GLU A 234 21.22 -19.96 -21.73
N LEU A 235 21.10 -20.97 -20.87
CA LEU A 235 20.21 -20.92 -19.71
C LEU A 235 20.65 -19.86 -18.69
N SER A 236 21.96 -19.67 -18.49
CA SER A 236 22.48 -18.60 -17.63
C SER A 236 22.13 -17.23 -18.20
N GLU A 237 22.39 -17.00 -19.49
CA GLU A 237 22.06 -15.74 -20.17
C GLU A 237 20.56 -15.43 -20.12
N LEU A 238 19.71 -16.44 -20.30
CA LEU A 238 18.25 -16.31 -20.16
C LEU A 238 17.84 -15.83 -18.75
N ARG A 239 18.51 -16.33 -17.71
CA ARG A 239 18.23 -15.94 -16.32
C ARG A 239 18.70 -14.52 -16.02
N ASP A 240 19.86 -14.15 -16.54
CA ASP A 240 20.40 -12.79 -16.41
C ASP A 240 19.49 -11.78 -17.12
N GLN A 241 19.05 -12.08 -18.34
CA GLN A 241 18.11 -11.26 -19.08
C GLN A 241 16.76 -11.12 -18.36
N ALA A 242 16.23 -12.22 -17.80
CA ALA A 242 15.00 -12.16 -17.02
C ALA A 242 15.16 -11.36 -15.72
N TYR A 243 16.34 -11.41 -15.11
CA TYR A 243 16.69 -10.58 -13.96
C TYR A 243 16.61 -9.09 -14.33
N GLU A 244 17.32 -8.68 -15.37
CA GLU A 244 17.34 -7.30 -15.87
C GLU A 244 15.95 -6.81 -16.25
N ASN A 245 15.18 -7.62 -17.00
CA ASN A 245 13.80 -7.30 -17.37
C ASN A 245 12.93 -7.04 -16.14
N SER A 246 13.07 -7.88 -15.11
CA SER A 246 12.30 -7.73 -13.87
C SER A 246 12.68 -6.47 -13.10
N VAL A 247 13.97 -6.09 -13.12
CA VAL A 247 14.48 -4.88 -12.49
C VAL A 247 13.89 -3.66 -13.19
N ILE A 248 14.00 -3.59 -14.51
CA ILE A 248 13.48 -2.49 -15.34
C ILE A 248 11.97 -2.36 -15.17
N TYR A 249 11.23 -3.47 -15.19
CA TYR A 249 9.78 -3.46 -15.03
C TYR A 249 9.36 -2.91 -13.66
N LYS A 250 10.04 -3.35 -12.59
CA LYS A 250 9.79 -2.87 -11.22
C LYS A 250 10.12 -1.39 -11.08
N GLU A 251 11.22 -0.92 -11.65
CA GLU A 251 11.57 0.51 -11.64
C GLU A 251 10.54 1.39 -12.35
N ARG A 252 10.08 0.97 -13.53
CA ARG A 252 9.03 1.70 -14.28
C ARG A 252 7.74 1.78 -13.47
N THR A 253 7.33 0.65 -12.89
CA THR A 253 6.11 0.57 -12.06
C THR A 253 6.24 1.44 -10.80
N LYS A 254 7.41 1.41 -10.15
CA LYS A 254 7.73 2.26 -9.00
C LYS A 254 7.64 3.75 -9.35
N LYS A 255 8.25 4.20 -10.45
CA LYS A 255 8.17 5.60 -10.89
C LYS A 255 6.73 6.06 -11.11
N LEU A 256 5.90 5.22 -11.74
CA LEU A 256 4.48 5.50 -11.96
C LEU A 256 3.66 5.50 -10.68
N HIS A 257 4.01 4.65 -9.71
CA HIS A 257 3.37 4.61 -8.41
C HIS A 257 3.74 5.84 -7.58
N ASP A 258 5.05 6.09 -7.40
CA ASP A 258 5.59 7.13 -6.55
C ASP A 258 5.21 8.54 -7.05
N SER A 259 5.07 8.73 -8.36
CA SER A 259 4.57 10.01 -8.94
C SER A 259 3.13 10.37 -8.53
N LYS A 260 2.32 9.40 -8.09
CA LYS A 260 0.93 9.63 -7.64
C LYS A 260 0.83 9.87 -6.14
N ILE A 261 1.89 9.61 -5.39
CA ILE A 261 1.93 9.73 -3.94
C ILE A 261 2.06 11.19 -3.55
N LYS A 262 1.31 11.60 -2.51
CA LYS A 262 1.54 12.87 -1.83
C LYS A 262 2.78 12.73 -0.96
N ASN A 263 3.78 13.58 -1.19
CA ASN A 263 4.97 13.59 -0.36
C ASN A 263 4.60 14.00 1.09
N ARG A 264 4.79 13.08 2.04
CA ARG A 264 4.53 13.28 3.46
C ARG A 264 5.81 12.96 4.21
N ILE A 265 6.51 14.00 4.62
CA ILE A 265 7.74 13.90 5.41
C ILE A 265 7.32 14.00 6.87
N PHE A 266 7.69 13.00 7.66
CA PHE A 266 7.44 12.95 9.09
C PHE A 266 8.74 13.21 9.84
N ASN A 267 8.70 14.06 10.86
CA ASN A 267 9.83 14.37 11.73
C ASN A 267 9.55 13.90 13.17
N VAL A 268 10.63 13.69 13.92
CA VAL A 268 10.52 13.40 15.36
C VAL A 268 9.89 14.60 16.06
N GLY A 269 8.89 14.34 16.91
CA GLY A 269 8.12 15.38 17.60
C GLY A 269 6.81 15.78 16.91
N ASP A 270 6.59 15.39 15.64
CA ASP A 270 5.32 15.69 14.96
C ASP A 270 4.15 14.97 15.62
N GLN A 271 3.00 15.66 15.70
CA GLN A 271 1.74 15.06 16.12
C GLN A 271 1.03 14.41 14.94
N VAL A 272 0.52 13.20 15.14
CA VAL A 272 -0.11 12.41 14.09
C VAL A 272 -1.35 11.66 14.55
N LEU A 273 -2.21 11.34 13.60
CA LEU A 273 -3.36 10.45 13.77
C LEU A 273 -3.07 9.09 13.12
N LEU A 274 -3.43 8.02 13.81
CA LEU A 274 -3.28 6.64 13.35
C LEU A 274 -4.62 6.09 12.86
N PHE A 275 -4.63 5.45 11.70
CA PHE A 275 -5.82 4.82 11.14
C PHE A 275 -6.02 3.40 11.69
N ASN A 276 -7.20 3.15 12.24
CA ASN A 276 -7.62 1.84 12.71
C ASN A 276 -8.29 1.06 11.55
N SER A 277 -7.54 0.09 11.00
CA SER A 277 -8.03 -0.80 9.93
C SER A 277 -9.00 -1.88 10.43
N ARG A 278 -9.03 -2.15 11.74
CA ARG A 278 -9.81 -3.25 12.35
C ARG A 278 -11.26 -2.90 12.64
N LEU A 279 -11.63 -1.62 12.57
CA LEU A 279 -13.03 -1.21 12.68
C LEU A 279 -13.81 -1.79 11.50
N LYS A 280 -14.37 -2.99 11.72
CA LYS A 280 -15.32 -3.64 10.81
C LYS A 280 -16.52 -2.71 10.63
N ILE A 281 -17.20 -2.89 9.49
CA ILE A 281 -18.38 -2.14 9.02
C ILE A 281 -19.47 -1.95 10.10
N PHE A 282 -19.49 -2.76 11.16
CA PHE A 282 -20.54 -2.81 12.18
C PHE A 282 -20.18 -2.32 13.59
N SER A 283 -18.92 -1.94 13.89
CA SER A 283 -18.59 -1.36 15.21
C SER A 283 -18.78 0.17 15.21
N GLY A 284 -20.03 0.63 15.38
CA GLY A 284 -20.38 2.04 15.56
C GLY A 284 -20.26 2.87 14.28
N LYS A 285 -21.35 2.96 13.49
CA LYS A 285 -21.42 3.66 12.18
C LYS A 285 -20.91 5.12 12.18
N LEU A 286 -20.84 5.75 13.35
CA LEU A 286 -20.41 7.14 13.53
C LEU A 286 -19.06 7.30 14.25
N LYS A 287 -18.39 6.21 14.64
CA LYS A 287 -17.04 6.30 15.24
C LYS A 287 -16.00 6.64 14.17
N THR A 288 -15.09 7.55 14.50
CA THR A 288 -13.97 7.90 13.62
C THR A 288 -12.99 6.74 13.53
N ARG A 289 -12.44 6.49 12.34
CA ARG A 289 -11.38 5.49 12.16
C ARG A 289 -9.99 5.98 12.55
N TRP A 290 -9.86 7.26 12.89
CA TRP A 290 -8.60 7.89 13.25
C TRP A 290 -8.50 8.00 14.78
N SER A 291 -7.42 7.44 15.33
CA SER A 291 -7.06 7.45 16.76
C SER A 291 -5.86 8.39 16.99
N GLY A 292 -5.73 8.91 18.21
CA GLY A 292 -4.67 9.87 18.57
C GLY A 292 -5.24 11.18 19.14
N PRO A 293 -4.43 12.24 19.26
CA PRO A 293 -3.11 12.41 18.66
C PRO A 293 -2.02 11.55 19.34
N PHE A 294 -1.01 11.18 18.56
CA PHE A 294 0.22 10.54 19.03
C PHE A 294 1.43 11.37 18.62
N THR A 295 2.51 11.32 19.39
CA THR A 295 3.77 12.01 19.04
C THR A 295 4.78 11.01 18.49
N ILE A 296 5.42 11.36 17.38
CA ILE A 296 6.46 10.54 16.76
C ILE A 296 7.74 10.60 17.61
N THR A 297 8.22 9.44 18.06
CA THR A 297 9.47 9.33 18.83
C THR A 297 10.67 9.05 17.94
N ARG A 298 10.49 8.20 16.92
CA ARG A 298 11.54 7.82 15.96
C ARG A 298 10.95 7.57 14.59
N VAL A 299 11.68 7.99 13.56
CA VAL A 299 11.37 7.70 12.16
C VAL A 299 12.45 6.76 11.65
N PHE A 300 12.06 5.57 11.22
CA PHE A 300 12.98 4.62 10.63
C PHE A 300 13.10 4.84 9.11
N PRO A 301 14.24 4.46 8.52
CA PRO A 301 14.32 4.26 7.08
C PRO A 301 13.18 3.35 6.61
N TYR A 302 12.67 3.59 5.41
CA TYR A 302 11.62 2.76 4.77
C TYR A 302 10.18 2.95 5.28
N GLY A 303 9.89 4.05 5.98
CA GLY A 303 8.51 4.48 6.25
C GLY A 303 7.86 3.83 7.47
N THR A 304 8.60 3.12 8.31
CA THR A 304 8.13 2.71 9.64
C THR A 304 8.36 3.86 10.63
N ILE A 305 7.36 4.17 11.44
CA ILE A 305 7.45 5.20 12.47
C ILE A 305 7.11 4.60 13.84
N GLU A 306 7.76 5.13 14.87
CA GLU A 306 7.49 4.78 16.26
C GLU A 306 6.69 5.90 16.91
N LEU A 307 5.59 5.51 17.54
CA LEU A 307 4.65 6.41 18.21
C LEU A 307 4.74 6.21 19.72
N SER A 308 4.71 7.32 20.44
CA SER A 308 4.55 7.35 21.90
C SER A 308 3.10 7.12 22.31
N GLN A 309 2.89 6.45 23.45
CA GLN A 309 1.59 6.36 24.13
C GLN A 309 1.68 6.98 25.53
N PRO A 310 0.59 7.57 26.04
CA PRO A 310 0.55 8.08 27.41
C PRO A 310 0.70 6.97 28.46
N ASP A 311 0.05 5.83 28.23
CA ASP A 311 -0.16 4.77 29.23
C ASP A 311 0.55 3.45 28.89
N GLY A 312 1.53 3.46 27.98
CA GLY A 312 2.12 2.23 27.48
C GLY A 312 3.46 2.38 26.76
N PRO A 313 4.10 1.26 26.39
CA PRO A 313 5.34 1.28 25.63
C PRO A 313 5.11 1.87 24.24
N ASN A 314 6.14 2.50 23.70
CA ASN A 314 6.15 2.94 22.32
C ASN A 314 5.91 1.75 21.38
N PHE A 315 5.20 1.99 20.28
CA PHE A 315 4.87 0.96 19.31
C PHE A 315 5.17 1.43 17.90
N LYS A 316 5.53 0.48 17.03
CA LYS A 316 5.92 0.74 15.64
C LYS A 316 4.73 0.55 14.73
N VAL A 317 4.51 1.50 13.82
CA VAL A 317 3.45 1.46 12.82
C VAL A 317 3.99 1.79 11.43
N ASN A 318 3.27 1.34 10.42
CA ASN A 318 3.54 1.72 9.04
C ASN A 318 3.08 3.18 8.82
N GLY A 319 3.96 4.03 8.30
CA GLY A 319 3.70 5.43 8.00
C GLY A 319 2.56 5.65 6.99
N HIS A 320 2.23 4.65 6.16
CA HIS A 320 1.05 4.67 5.31
C HIS A 320 -0.25 4.90 6.11
N HIS A 321 -0.34 4.33 7.31
CA HIS A 321 -1.53 4.41 8.16
C HIS A 321 -1.62 5.69 8.98
N VAL A 322 -0.72 6.64 8.75
CA VAL A 322 -0.54 7.81 9.58
C VAL A 322 -0.74 9.09 8.76
N LYS A 323 -1.24 10.14 9.40
CA LYS A 323 -1.28 11.49 8.83
C LYS A 323 -0.98 12.55 9.89
N HIS A 324 -0.44 13.68 9.46
CA HIS A 324 -0.18 14.83 10.31
C HIS A 324 -1.45 15.34 10.99
N TYR A 325 -1.30 15.69 12.26
CA TYR A 325 -2.28 16.41 13.05
C TYR A 325 -1.78 17.83 13.28
N PHE A 326 -2.57 18.81 12.85
CA PHE A 326 -2.20 20.23 12.89
C PHE A 326 -2.77 20.97 14.12
N GLY A 327 -3.23 20.23 15.13
CA GLY A 327 -3.83 20.79 16.34
C GLY A 327 -5.30 21.19 16.17
N GLY A 328 -5.92 21.61 17.28
CA GLY A 328 -7.30 22.05 17.43
C GLY A 328 -7.75 22.01 18.90
N ASP A 329 -8.89 22.65 19.23
CA ASP A 329 -9.53 22.47 20.55
C ASP A 329 -9.89 20.99 20.71
N ILE A 330 -9.12 20.23 21.49
CA ILE A 330 -9.42 18.84 21.80
C ILE A 330 -10.64 18.87 22.72
N PRO A 331 -11.79 18.30 22.34
CA PRO A 331 -12.91 18.16 23.26
C PRO A 331 -12.43 17.32 24.44
N SER A 332 -12.62 17.83 25.67
CA SER A 332 -12.16 17.21 26.93
C SER A 332 -12.65 15.78 27.18
N ASN A 333 -13.51 15.24 26.31
CA ASN A 333 -14.17 13.94 26.44
C ASN A 333 -13.66 12.84 25.47
N ILE A 334 -12.54 13.04 24.76
CA ILE A 334 -11.96 11.97 23.91
C ILE A 334 -10.83 11.27 24.66
N THR A 335 -11.19 10.28 25.48
CA THR A 335 -10.22 9.26 25.92
C THR A 335 -9.73 8.51 24.69
N PRO A 336 -8.41 8.39 24.44
CA PRO A 336 -7.91 7.57 23.36
C PRO A 336 -8.31 6.10 23.63
N ASP A 337 -9.09 5.50 22.72
CA ASP A 337 -9.46 4.07 22.72
C ASP A 337 -8.16 3.23 22.50
N LEU A 338 -7.35 3.10 23.56
CA LEU A 338 -6.03 2.43 23.58
C LEU A 338 -6.15 0.90 23.53
N HIS A 339 -7.30 0.34 23.89
CA HIS A 339 -7.48 -1.10 24.10
C HIS A 339 -7.43 -1.97 22.83
N THR A 340 -7.40 -1.39 21.63
CA THR A 340 -7.39 -2.16 20.37
C THR A 340 -6.01 -2.45 19.77
N PHE A 341 -4.95 -1.78 20.22
CA PHE A 341 -3.64 -1.85 19.55
C PHE A 341 -2.61 -2.74 20.25
N LEU A 342 -2.75 -2.97 21.56
CA LEU A 342 -1.77 -3.72 22.38
C LEU A 342 -1.93 -5.25 22.34
N LYS A 343 -3.00 -5.79 21.73
CA LYS A 343 -3.23 -7.25 21.74
C LYS A 343 -2.35 -8.07 20.78
N ASP A 344 -1.48 -7.43 19.99
CA ASP A 344 -0.67 -8.13 18.98
C ASP A 344 0.80 -7.64 18.89
N ASN A 345 1.35 -7.09 19.97
CA ASN A 345 2.79 -6.84 20.06
C ASN A 345 3.54 -8.10 20.49
#